data_AF-A0A950MHL8-F1
#
_entry.id   AF-A0A950MHL8-F1
#
_cell.length_a   1.000
_cell.length_b   1.000
_cell.length_c   1.000
_cell.angle_alpha   90.00
_cell.angle_beta   90.00
_cell.angle_gamma   90.00
#
_symmetry.space_group_name_H-M   'P 1'
#
loop_
_entity.id
_entity.type
_entity.pdbx_description
1 polymer ?
#
loop_
_entity_poly.entity_id
_entity_poly.type
_entity_poly.pdbx_seq_one_letter_code
_entity_poly.pdbx_strand_id
1 'polypeptide(L)'
;MIVSRSVTLADPLARANVVDALRGPGGPVGVLDVHEDGPDVTVRFDDAVTSADLIDDLVAIESVLVPARTPGEMAFDEAAAIAAAGLGDPELDASRIVETYLADGGMRR
;
A
#
# COMPACT_ATOMS: atom_id res chain seq x y z
N MET A 1 9.01 5.38 21.08
CA MET A 1 10.08 4.39 21.34
C MET A 1 10.25 3.57 20.07
N ILE A 2 11.48 3.29 19.64
CA ILE A 2 11.67 2.50 18.42
C ILE A 2 11.49 1.02 18.74
N VAL A 3 10.52 0.41 18.08
CA VAL A 3 10.15 -1.00 18.23
C VAL A 3 10.50 -1.74 16.93
N SER A 4 10.81 -3.03 17.06
CA SER A 4 11.03 -3.93 15.92
C SER A 4 10.03 -5.07 15.99
N ARG A 5 9.40 -5.38 14.85
CA ARG A 5 8.47 -6.51 14.68
C ARG A 5 8.92 -7.35 13.51
N SER A 6 8.93 -8.66 13.68
CA SER A 6 9.31 -9.60 12.62
C SER A 6 8.18 -10.58 12.37
N VAL A 7 7.93 -10.86 11.09
CA VAL A 7 6.94 -11.84 10.64
C VAL A 7 7.55 -12.73 9.56
N THR A 8 7.22 -14.01 9.61
CA THR A 8 7.67 -14.99 8.60
C THR A 8 6.58 -15.17 7.54
N LEU A 9 6.90 -14.83 6.30
CA LEU A 9 6.04 -14.90 5.12
C LEU A 9 6.67 -15.84 4.08
N ALA A 10 6.22 -17.10 4.08
CA ALA A 10 6.74 -18.12 3.18
C ALA A 10 6.37 -17.87 1.71
N ASP A 11 5.20 -17.26 1.46
CA ASP A 11 4.78 -16.87 0.11
C ASP A 11 5.51 -15.59 -0.34
N PRO A 12 6.32 -15.65 -1.41
CA PRO A 12 7.00 -14.47 -1.95
C PRO A 12 6.06 -13.34 -2.38
N LEU A 13 4.85 -13.65 -2.84
CA LEU A 13 3.89 -12.63 -3.26
C LEU A 13 3.30 -11.88 -2.07
N ALA A 14 2.88 -12.62 -1.03
CA ALA A 14 2.43 -12.03 0.23
C ALA A 14 3.52 -11.16 0.85
N ARG A 15 4.79 -11.60 0.77
CA ARG A 15 5.93 -10.82 1.25
C ARG A 15 6.10 -9.51 0.48
N ALA A 16 6.04 -9.56 -0.85
CA ALA A 16 6.14 -8.36 -1.68
C ALA A 16 5.02 -7.35 -1.34
N ASN A 17 3.78 -7.82 -1.20
CA ASN A 17 2.64 -6.97 -0.83
C ASN A 17 2.84 -6.28 0.53
N VAL A 18 3.24 -7.05 1.56
CA VAL A 18 3.50 -6.52 2.89
C VAL A 18 4.63 -5.48 2.88
N VAL A 19 5.72 -5.75 2.14
CA VAL A 19 6.84 -4.82 2.02
C VAL A 19 6.41 -3.54 1.30
N ASP A 20 5.66 -3.65 0.21
CA ASP A 20 5.14 -2.51 -0.54
C ASP A 20 4.13 -1.70 0.28
N ALA A 21 3.26 -2.33 1.06
CA ALA A 21 2.32 -1.62 1.92
C ALA A 21 3.02 -0.83 3.04
N LEU A 22 4.13 -1.35 3.56
CA LEU A 22 4.86 -0.74 4.67
C LEU A 22 5.91 0.29 4.22
N ARG A 23 6.56 0.09 3.07
CA ARG A 23 7.57 1.02 2.50
C ARG A 23 7.02 1.95 1.43
N GLY A 24 5.91 1.59 0.81
CA GLY A 24 5.38 2.26 -0.36
C GLY A 24 4.67 3.58 -0.05
N PRO A 25 4.27 4.31 -1.11
CA PRO A 25 3.53 5.55 -0.98
C PRO A 25 2.20 5.30 -0.25
N GLY A 26 2.01 5.97 0.89
CA GLY A 26 0.84 5.77 1.75
C GLY A 26 1.04 4.78 2.89
N GLY A 27 2.25 4.23 3.07
CA GLY A 27 2.61 3.43 4.24
C GLY A 27 2.57 4.22 5.55
N PRO A 28 2.61 3.54 6.72
CA PRO A 28 2.46 4.21 8.01
C PRO A 28 3.61 5.18 8.30
N VAL A 29 3.27 6.40 8.72
CA VAL A 29 4.23 7.51 8.94
C VAL A 29 5.33 7.16 9.95
N GLY A 30 5.05 6.28 10.92
CA GLY A 30 6.01 5.89 11.94
C GLY A 30 6.99 4.79 11.52
N VAL A 31 6.85 4.20 10.32
CA VAL A 31 7.78 3.18 9.82
C VAL A 31 9.10 3.84 9.41
N LEU A 32 10.18 3.32 9.98
CA LEU A 32 11.55 3.81 9.77
C LEU A 32 12.34 2.93 8.80
N ASP A 33 12.13 1.62 8.87
CA ASP A 33 12.80 0.65 8.01
C ASP A 33 12.00 -0.67 7.94
N VAL A 34 12.14 -1.40 6.83
CA VAL A 34 11.48 -2.70 6.58
C VAL A 34 12.46 -3.64 5.87
N HIS A 35 13.22 -4.44 6.59
CA HIS A 35 14.21 -5.32 5.97
C HIS A 35 13.65 -6.72 5.68
N GLU A 36 14.07 -7.32 4.56
CA GLU A 36 13.78 -8.71 4.20
C GLU A 36 15.04 -9.57 4.38
N ASP A 37 14.89 -10.70 5.08
CA ASP A 37 15.90 -11.76 5.16
C ASP A 37 15.23 -13.11 4.86
N GLY A 38 15.34 -13.56 3.60
CA GLY A 38 14.66 -14.76 3.13
C GLY A 38 13.13 -14.67 3.29
N PRO A 39 12.48 -15.54 4.08
CA PRO A 39 11.04 -15.46 4.35
C PRO A 39 10.69 -14.43 5.43
N ASP A 40 11.66 -13.86 6.14
CA ASP A 40 11.39 -12.99 7.28
C ASP A 40 11.36 -11.52 6.86
N VAL A 41 10.32 -10.81 7.27
CA VAL A 41 10.19 -9.35 7.13
C VAL A 41 10.28 -8.73 8.51
N THR A 42 11.21 -7.79 8.68
CA THR A 42 11.41 -7.05 9.93
C THR A 42 11.11 -5.57 9.74
N VAL A 43 10.14 -5.07 10.49
CA VAL A 43 9.68 -3.68 10.47
C VAL A 43 10.20 -2.97 11.71
N ARG A 44 10.84 -1.82 11.52
CA ARG A 44 11.24 -0.90 12.58
C ARG A 44 10.37 0.34 12.52
N PHE A 45 9.74 0.72 13.62
CA PHE A 45 8.85 1.87 13.68
C PHE A 45 8.89 2.58 15.03
N ASP A 46 8.48 3.84 15.06
CA ASP A 46 8.28 4.60 16.31
C ASP A 46 6.86 4.38 16.84
N ASP A 47 6.76 3.70 17.98
CA ASP A 47 5.47 3.39 18.62
C ASP A 47 4.72 4.62 19.17
N ALA A 48 5.39 5.76 19.26
CA ALA A 48 4.76 7.03 19.60
C ALA A 48 3.95 7.61 18.42
N VAL A 49 4.25 7.16 17.19
CA VAL A 49 3.64 7.66 15.94
C VAL A 49 2.76 6.60 15.29
N THR A 50 3.11 5.33 15.41
CA THR A 50 2.39 4.22 14.78
C THR A 50 2.16 3.10 15.78
N SER A 51 0.89 2.71 15.97
CA SER A 51 0.53 1.60 16.84
C SER A 51 1.11 0.29 16.31
N ALA A 52 1.57 -0.57 17.22
CA ALA A 52 1.95 -1.94 16.86
C ALA A 52 0.77 -2.72 16.25
N ASP A 53 -0.45 -2.48 16.74
CA ASP A 53 -1.65 -3.15 16.23
C ASP A 53 -1.90 -2.79 14.75
N LEU A 54 -1.61 -1.56 14.33
CA LEU A 54 -1.73 -1.16 12.93
C LEU A 54 -0.73 -1.93 12.03
N ILE A 55 0.49 -2.16 12.52
CA ILE A 55 1.49 -2.96 11.81
C ILE A 55 1.01 -4.40 11.69
N ASP A 56 0.50 -4.97 12.78
CA ASP A 56 0.01 -6.35 12.81
C ASP A 56 -1.21 -6.53 11.89
N ASP A 57 -2.14 -5.56 11.88
CA ASP A 57 -3.31 -5.54 10.99
C ASP A 57 -2.90 -5.46 9.52
N LEU A 58 -1.96 -4.58 9.16
CA LEU A 58 -1.47 -4.45 7.78
C LEU A 58 -0.82 -5.75 7.30
N VAL A 59 0.02 -6.37 8.15
CA VAL A 59 0.63 -7.66 7.84
C VAL A 59 -0.45 -8.74 7.64
N ALA A 60 -1.48 -8.77 8.49
CA ALA A 60 -2.56 -9.75 8.37
C ALA A 60 -3.40 -9.57 7.09
N ILE A 61 -3.71 -8.33 6.70
CA ILE A 61 -4.50 -8.02 5.50
C ILE A 61 -3.71 -8.35 4.24
N GLU A 62 -2.49 -7.84 4.12
CA GLU A 62 -1.67 -7.93 2.91
C GLU A 62 -1.06 -9.33 2.70
N SER A 63 -1.05 -10.16 3.74
CA SER A 63 -0.65 -11.57 3.63
C SER A 63 -1.74 -12.50 3.08
N VAL A 64 -3.01 -12.06 3.06
CA VAL A 64 -4.17 -12.87 2.63
C VAL A 64 -4.78 -12.36 1.32
N LEU A 65 -4.73 -11.06 1.06
CA LEU A 65 -5.27 -10.45 -0.16
C LEU A 65 -4.30 -10.55 -1.35
N VAL A 66 -4.74 -11.21 -2.43
CA VAL A 66 -4.10 -11.20 -3.76
C VAL A 66 -5.21 -10.94 -4.79
N PRO A 67 -5.15 -9.83 -5.56
CA PRO A 67 -4.37 -9.84 -6.79
C PRO A 67 -3.58 -8.55 -7.07
N ALA A 68 -2.30 -8.72 -7.41
CA ALA A 68 -1.53 -7.69 -8.10
C ALA A 68 -2.20 -7.39 -9.45
N ARG A 69 -2.69 -6.16 -9.65
CA ARG A 69 -2.88 -5.65 -11.01
C ARG A 69 -1.49 -5.55 -11.61
N THR A 70 -1.22 -6.32 -12.67
CA THR A 70 -0.04 -6.14 -13.50
C THR A 70 0.06 -4.65 -13.85
N PRO A 71 1.17 -3.94 -13.54
CA PRO A 71 1.38 -2.61 -14.07
C PRO A 71 1.54 -2.73 -15.59
N GLY A 72 0.42 -2.56 -16.29
CA GLY A 72 0.37 -2.36 -17.73
C GLY A 72 0.22 -0.87 -18.02
N GLU A 73 0.78 -0.41 -19.13
CA GLU A 73 0.45 0.90 -19.69
C GLU A 73 -1.06 0.93 -20.01
N MET A 74 -1.87 1.48 -19.11
CA MET A 74 -3.28 1.75 -19.39
C MET A 74 -3.36 3.02 -20.24
N ALA A 75 -4.03 2.94 -21.39
CA ALA A 75 -4.38 4.11 -22.17
C ALA A 75 -5.34 5.00 -21.34
N PHE A 76 -5.20 6.32 -21.45
CA PHE A 76 -5.99 7.31 -20.70
C PHE A 76 -7.52 7.06 -20.74
N ASP A 77 -8.01 6.54 -21.86
CA ASP A 77 -9.44 6.29 -22.09
C ASP A 77 -9.98 5.11 -21.24
N GLU A 78 -9.11 4.18 -20.84
CA GLU A 78 -9.46 2.98 -20.06
C GLU A 78 -9.59 3.30 -18.56
N ALA A 79 -8.77 4.24 -18.05
CA ALA A 79 -8.86 4.72 -16.67
C ALA A 79 -10.21 5.43 -16.39
N ALA A 80 -10.69 6.22 -17.36
CA ALA A 80 -11.97 6.91 -17.26
C ALA A 80 -13.16 5.93 -17.21
N ALA A 81 -13.09 4.82 -17.96
CA ALA A 81 -14.15 3.80 -17.97
C ALA A 81 -14.23 3.03 -16.64
N ILE A 82 -13.09 2.73 -16.02
CA ILE A 82 -13.04 2.05 -14.71
C ILE A 82 -13.53 2.97 -13.58
N ALA A 83 -13.16 4.26 -13.62
CA ALA A 83 -13.68 5.24 -12.67
C ALA A 83 -15.21 5.41 -12.77
N ALA A 84 -15.75 5.41 -13.99
CA ALA A 84 -17.20 5.47 -14.23
C ALA A 84 -17.93 4.20 -13.75
N ALA A 85 -17.31 3.02 -13.83
CA ALA A 85 -17.88 1.77 -13.32
C ALA A 85 -17.88 1.71 -11.78
N GLY A 86 -16.88 2.27 -11.11
CA GLY A 86 -16.81 2.35 -9.65
C GLY A 86 -17.79 3.36 -9.02
N LEU A 87 -18.25 4.36 -9.78
CA LEU A 87 -19.22 5.37 -9.36
C LEU A 87 -20.68 4.86 -9.32
N GLY A 88 -20.94 3.61 -9.73
CA GLY A 88 -22.27 2.99 -9.70
C GLY A 88 -22.57 2.21 -8.42
N ASP A 89 -21.58 1.94 -7.56
CA ASP A 89 -21.75 1.20 -6.32
C ASP A 89 -21.62 2.15 -5.11
N PRO A 90 -22.60 2.22 -4.19
CA PRO A 90 -22.67 3.28 -3.18
C PRO A 90 -21.69 3.13 -1.99
N GLU A 91 -20.70 2.22 -2.03
CA GLU A 91 -19.86 1.92 -0.85
C GLU A 91 -18.34 2.00 -1.06
N LEU A 92 -17.85 2.74 -2.05
CA LEU A 92 -16.41 3.06 -2.12
C LEU A 92 -16.17 4.56 -2.15
N ASP A 93 -15.57 5.01 -1.05
CA ASP A 93 -15.19 6.37 -0.70
C ASP A 93 -14.47 7.10 -1.86
N ALA A 94 -15.23 7.91 -2.59
CA ALA A 94 -14.83 8.63 -3.81
C ALA A 94 -13.74 9.71 -3.58
N SER A 95 -13.23 9.85 -2.36
CA SER A 95 -12.25 10.85 -1.97
C SER A 95 -10.81 10.51 -2.40
N ARG A 96 -10.48 9.23 -2.64
CA ARG A 96 -9.09 8.80 -2.88
C ARG A 96 -8.64 8.78 -4.36
N ILE A 97 -9.56 8.87 -5.31
CA ILE A 97 -9.25 8.78 -6.76
C ILE A 97 -8.70 10.12 -7.31
N VAL A 98 -9.06 11.25 -6.71
CA VAL A 98 -8.74 12.58 -7.25
C VAL A 98 -7.28 13.01 -6.94
N GLU A 99 -6.72 12.59 -5.80
CA GLU A 99 -5.39 13.03 -5.37
C GLU A 99 -4.23 12.39 -6.15
N THR A 100 -4.41 11.17 -6.69
CA THR A 100 -3.34 10.48 -7.42
C THR A 100 -3.13 11.02 -8.85
N TYR A 101 -4.13 11.66 -9.46
CA TYR A 101 -4.10 11.98 -10.90
C TYR A 101 -4.09 13.48 -11.25
N LEU A 102 -4.13 14.39 -10.27
CA LEU A 102 -4.11 15.84 -10.50
C LEU A 102 -2.75 16.53 -10.23
N ALA A 103 -1.76 15.82 -9.69
CA ALA A 103 -0.49 16.44 -9.30
C ALA A 103 0.49 16.75 -10.47
N ASP A 104 0.32 16.13 -11.64
CA ASP A 104 1.29 16.28 -12.76
C ASP A 104 0.76 17.02 -14.01
N GLY A 105 -0.42 17.64 -13.92
CA GLY A 105 -1.03 18.38 -15.04
C GLY A 105 -0.73 19.89 -15.08
N GLY A 106 0.02 20.43 -14.14
CA GLY A 106 0.19 21.88 -13.97
C GLY A 106 1.64 22.32 -14.04
N MET A 107 2.07 22.78 -15.23
CA MET A 107 2.92 23.96 -15.45
C MET A 107 3.98 23.76 -16.56
N ARG A 108 3.58 24.05 -17.81
CA ARG A 108 4.46 24.72 -18.78
C ARG A 108 3.65 25.79 -19.51
N ARG A 109 3.86 27.05 -19.12
CA ARG A 109 3.63 28.22 -19.98
C ARG A 109 4.92 28.50 -20.73
#